data_AF-A0A2G9MXG1-F1
#
_entry.id   AF-A0A2G9MXG1-F1
#
_cell.length_a   1.000
_cell.length_b   1.000
_cell.length_c   1.000
_cell.angle_alpha   90.00
_cell.angle_beta   90.00
_cell.angle_gamma   90.00
#
_symmetry.space_group_name_H-M   'P 1'
#
loop_
_entity.id
_entity.type
_entity.pdbx_description
1 polymer ?
#
loop_
_entity_poly.entity_id
_entity_poly.type
_entity_poly.pdbx_seq_one_letter_code
_entity_poly.pdbx_strand_id
1 'polypeptide(L)' 'MLAVILIPLMISAVVGIIGYLTYRLVVFDYWCNHSVNSTLKKYNIKKTQFQIIKEFYDNKGEPISEKKVSQLAKQYR' A
#
# COMPACT_ATOMS: atom_id res chain seq x y z
N MET A 1 35.28 -12.69 -22.83
CA MET A 1 33.92 -12.73 -23.42
C MET A 1 32.83 -13.04 -22.40
N LEU A 2 32.93 -14.13 -21.63
CA LEU A 2 31.91 -14.49 -20.62
C LEU A 2 31.61 -13.39 -19.60
N ALA A 3 32.62 -12.80 -18.96
CA ALA A 3 32.42 -11.75 -17.96
C ALA A 3 31.72 -10.50 -18.52
N VAL A 4 31.97 -10.15 -19.79
CA VAL A 4 31.37 -9.00 -20.47
C VAL A 4 29.86 -9.20 -20.70
N ILE A 5 29.41 -10.45 -20.80
CA ILE A 5 27.98 -10.80 -20.95
C ILE A 5 27.33 -10.99 -19.57
N LEU A 6 28.07 -11.58 -18.61
CA LEU A 6 27.53 -11.92 -17.29
C LEU A 6 27.26 -10.67 -16.44
N ILE A 7 28.15 -9.68 -16.46
CA ILE A 7 28.03 -8.48 -15.63
C ILE A 7 26.74 -7.68 -15.97
N PRO A 8 26.45 -7.33 -17.24
CA PRO A 8 25.20 -6.65 -17.60
C PRO A 8 23.96 -7.46 -17.25
N LEU A 9 24.02 -8.79 -17.45
CA LEU A 9 22.90 -9.68 -17.16
C LEU A 9 22.55 -9.69 -15.67
N MET A 10 23.56 -9.78 -14.80
CA MET A 10 23.37 -9.70 -13.35
C MET A 10 22.81 -8.34 -12.92
N ILE A 11 23.30 -7.23 -13.50
CA ILE A 11 22.77 -5.90 -13.20
C ILE A 11 21.29 -5.80 -13.62
N SER A 12 20.94 -6.27 -14.82
CA SER A 12 19.56 -6.25 -15.29
C SER A 12 18.61 -7.08 -14.41
N ALA A 13 19.08 -8.24 -13.93
CA ALA A 13 18.31 -9.09 -13.04
C ALA A 13 18.04 -8.39 -11.70
N VAL A 14 19.06 -7.77 -11.10
CA VAL A 14 18.92 -7.02 -9.84
C VAL A 14 17.97 -5.84 -10.01
N VAL A 15 18.12 -5.06 -11.09
CA VAL A 15 17.22 -3.93 -11.38
C VAL A 15 15.78 -4.40 -11.60
N GLY A 16 15.58 -5.51 -12.32
CA GLY A 16 14.26 -6.09 -12.52
C GLY A 16 13.58 -6.52 -11.22
N ILE A 17 14.33 -7.17 -10.32
CA ILE A 17 13.82 -7.59 -9.00
C ILE A 17 13.46 -6.36 -8.16
N ILE A 18 14.36 -5.37 -8.09
CA ILE A 18 14.11 -4.14 -7.33
C ILE A 18 12.89 -3.39 -7.89
N GLY A 19 12.79 -3.28 -9.21
CA GLY A 19 11.65 -2.66 -9.88
C GLY A 19 10.33 -3.37 -9.57
N TYR A 20 10.32 -4.71 -9.66
CA TYR A 20 9.15 -5.52 -9.32
C TYR A 20 8.74 -5.37 -7.86
N LEU A 21 9.69 -5.44 -6.93
CA LEU A 21 9.41 -5.27 -5.49
C LEU A 21 8.88 -3.88 -5.18
N THR A 22 9.45 -2.83 -5.79
CA THR A 22 8.99 -1.45 -5.62
C THR A 22 7.56 -1.28 -6.12
N TYR A 23 7.26 -1.80 -7.32
CA TYR A 23 5.91 -1.80 -7.88
C TYR A 23 4.93 -2.52 -6.95
N ARG A 24 5.26 -3.74 -6.52
CA ARG A 24 4.38 -4.59 -5.72
C ARG A 24 4.16 -4.07 -4.31
N LEU A 25 5.15 -3.45 -3.67
CA LEU A 25 5.05 -3.03 -2.27
C LEU A 25 4.60 -1.58 -2.11
N VAL A 26 4.92 -0.70 -3.06
CA VAL A 26 4.64 0.73 -2.91
C VAL A 26 3.55 1.17 -3.86
N VAL A 27 3.71 0.93 -5.16
CA VAL A 27 2.76 1.40 -6.18
C VAL A 27 1.42 0.70 -6.02
N PHE A 28 1.44 -0.61 -5.85
CA PHE A 28 0.23 -1.40 -5.61
C PHE A 28 -0.50 -0.96 -4.33
N ASP A 29 0.22 -0.80 -3.22
CA ASP A 29 -0.37 -0.31 -1.96
C ASP A 29 -0.97 1.10 -2.13
N TYR A 30 -0.31 1.98 -2.88
CA TYR A 30 -0.83 3.31 -3.19
C TYR A 30 -2.12 3.24 -4.02
N TRP A 31 -2.12 2.44 -5.09
CA TRP A 31 -3.27 2.29 -5.98
C TRP A 31 -4.50 1.76 -5.26
N CYS A 32 -4.33 0.76 -4.41
CA CYS A 32 -5.44 0.22 -3.65
C CYS A 32 -5.95 1.26 -2.61
N ASN A 33 -5.08 2.11 -2.04
CA ASN A 33 -5.49 3.22 -1.15
C ASN A 33 -6.30 4.25 -1.91
N HIS A 34 -5.84 4.57 -3.11
CA HIS A 34 -6.52 5.49 -3.99
C HIS A 34 -7.89 4.94 -4.41
N SER A 35 -7.99 3.66 -4.77
CA SER A 35 -9.24 3.01 -5.18
C SER A 35 -10.32 3.08 -4.09
N VAL A 36 -9.98 2.71 -2.86
CA VAL A 36 -10.93 2.77 -1.73
C VAL A 36 -11.36 4.22 -1.46
N ASN A 37 -10.40 5.14 -1.35
CA ASN A 37 -10.72 6.55 -1.09
C ASN A 37 -11.51 7.19 -2.24
N SER A 38 -11.25 6.80 -3.49
CA SER A 38 -12.00 7.27 -4.67
C SER A 38 -13.43 6.75 -4.64
N THR A 39 -13.62 5.49 -4.26
CA THR A 39 -14.95 4.91 -4.05
C THR A 39 -15.70 5.65 -2.95
N LEU A 40 -15.08 5.91 -1.79
CA LEU A 40 -15.68 6.70 -0.72
C LEU A 40 -16.09 8.11 -1.19
N LYS A 41 -15.22 8.79 -1.94
CA LYS A 41 -15.54 10.10 -2.54
C LYS A 41 -16.72 10.04 -3.51
N LYS A 42 -16.86 8.97 -4.30
CA LYS A 42 -18.00 8.76 -5.20
C LYS A 42 -19.33 8.72 -4.45
N TYR A 43 -19.32 8.23 -3.21
CA TYR A 43 -20.48 8.23 -2.31
C TYR A 43 -20.57 9.52 -1.44
N ASN A 44 -19.89 10.60 -1.80
CA ASN A 44 -19.80 11.86 -1.03
C ASN A 44 -19.21 11.71 0.39
N ILE A 45 -18.52 10.60 0.68
CA ILE A 45 -17.83 10.41 1.95
C ILE A 45 -16.48 11.12 1.85
N LYS A 46 -16.36 12.28 2.52
CA LYS A 46 -15.11 13.07 2.56
C LYS A 46 -14.02 12.45 3.45
N LYS A 47 -14.38 11.49 4.29
CA LYS A 47 -13.47 10.82 5.23
C LYS A 47 -12.63 9.77 4.50
N THR A 48 -11.38 9.61 4.92
CA THR A 48 -10.52 8.53 4.41
C THR A 48 -10.82 7.21 5.12
N GLN A 49 -10.49 6.08 4.50
CA GLN A 49 -10.63 4.75 5.13
C GLN A 49 -9.99 4.69 6.54
N PHE A 50 -8.83 5.35 6.73
CA PHE A 50 -8.13 5.37 8.03
C PHE A 50 -8.92 6.15 9.09
N GLN A 51 -9.54 7.26 8.70
CA GLN A 51 -10.39 8.05 9.60
C GLN A 51 -11.66 7.28 9.99
N ILE A 52 -12.28 6.59 9.03
CA ILE A 52 -13.48 5.78 9.27
C ILE A 52 -13.16 4.66 10.27
N ILE A 53 -12.04 3.95 10.08
CA ILE A 53 -11.61 2.89 11.01
C ILE A 53 -11.34 3.48 12.40
N LYS A 54 -10.60 4.60 12.48
CA LYS A 54 -10.30 5.24 13.76
C LYS A 54 -11.57 5.64 14.51
N GLU A 55 -12.51 6.29 13.83
CA GLU A 55 -13.78 6.75 14.41
C GLU A 55 -14.71 5.60 14.80
N PHE A 56 -14.73 4.51 14.03
CA PHE A 56 -15.50 3.31 14.37
C PHE A 56 -15.07 2.71 15.72
N TYR A 57 -13.76 2.61 15.95
CA TYR A 57 -13.20 2.06 17.19
C TYR A 57 -13.30 3.04 18.36
N ASP A 58 -13.16 4.34 18.10
CA ASP A 58 -13.34 5.41 19.10
C ASP A 58 -14.80 5.43 19.61
N ASN A 59 -15.78 5.34 18.70
CA ASN A 59 -17.20 5.23 19.06
C ASN A 59 -17.56 3.94 19.81
N LYS A 60 -16.74 2.89 19.66
CA LYS A 60 -16.87 1.63 20.41
C LYS A 60 -16.25 1.69 21.81
N GLY A 61 -15.55 2.77 22.16
CA GLY A 61 -14.80 2.89 23.41
C GLY A 61 -13.47 2.14 23.42
N GLU A 62 -12.98 1.67 22.26
CA GLU A 62 -11.70 0.96 22.11
C GLU A 62 -10.74 1.76 21.22
N PRO A 63 -10.17 2.89 21.68
CA PRO A 63 -9.28 3.69 20.85
C PRO A 63 -8.04 2.89 20.46
N ILE A 64 -7.85 2.73 19.14
CA ILE A 64 -6.73 1.97 18.57
C ILE A 64 -5.59 2.88 18.14
N SER A 65 -4.35 2.40 18.31
CA SER A 65 -3.14 3.09 17.84
C SER A 65 -3.10 3.20 16.31
N GLU A 66 -2.47 4.25 15.78
CA GLU A 66 -2.33 4.49 14.34
C GLU A 66 -1.67 3.33 13.57
N LYS A 67 -0.75 2.60 14.22
CA LYS A 67 -0.16 1.38 13.65
C LYS A 67 -1.21 0.28 13.45
N LYS A 68 -2.15 0.15 14.38
CA LYS A 68 -3.23 -0.83 14.29
C LYS A 68 -4.28 -0.41 13.26
N VAL A 69 -4.56 0.90 13.16
CA VAL A 69 -5.41 1.46 12.09
C VAL A 69 -4.83 1.14 10.70
N SER A 70 -3.52 1.32 10.51
CA SER A 70 -2.89 1.03 9.21
C SER A 70 -2.84 -0.47 8.89
N GLN A 71 -2.63 -1.33 9.89
CA GLN A 71 -2.75 -2.78 9.73
C GLN A 71 -4.18 -3.21 9.35
N LEU A 72 -5.19 -2.69 10.06
CA LEU A 72 -6.59 -2.97 9.76
C LEU A 72 -6.99 -2.48 8.37
N ALA A 73 -6.52 -1.29 7.97
CA ALA A 73 -6.76 -0.77 6.62
C ALA A 73 -6.15 -1.66 5.53
N LYS A 74 -5.00 -2.31 5.80
CA LYS A 74 -4.43 -3.32 4.88
C LYS A 74 -5.22 -4.63 4.88
N GLN A 75 -5.77 -5.03 6.02
CA GLN A 75 -6.55 -6.26 6.16
C GLN A 75 -7.95 -6.15 5.52
N TYR A 76 -8.57 -4.97 5.55
CA TYR A 76 -9.90 -4.73 4.95
C TYR A 76 -9.88 -4.49 3.44
N ARG A 77 -8.70 -4.57 2.82
CA ARG A 77 -8.47 -4.24 1.42
C ARG A 77 -8.43 -5.44 0.51
#